data_AF-A0A7S0M6P6-F1
#
_entry.id   AF-A0A7S0M6P6-F1
#
_cell.length_a   1.000
_cell.length_b   1.000
_cell.length_c   1.000
_cell.angle_alpha   90.00
_cell.angle_beta   90.00
_cell.angle_gamma   90.00
#
_symmetry.space_group_name_H-M   'P 1'
#
loop_
_entity.id
_entity.type
_entity.pdbx_description
1 polymer ?
#
loop_
_entity_poly.entity_id
_entity_poly.type
_entity_poly.pdbx_seq_one_letter_code
_entity_poly.pdbx_strand_id
1 'polypeptide(L)'
;IFHILLQALMQAHLLVLADKERYDCVWTTTFANCTESIAITNLVQLVRELSVQLTTRPVQLNRARGAFAVSFAAFMQGGSGTGLRRKSVAGRLSRVISRASSVASESDNHSTSASASLPAWAGLLDCGVEGILNNLHPVDSLDQLYCQAIALSPILIAKVQGWANASGGCFCSANEELEEVEQKEGAKEMQGCVSNAVGCDNVQCEAVGALPEGFVKWADIQEDELLEGGRVRWANVKSVERSIEKSTRSYGKDVSHLVDICRQSIYFSSVAGVAACLASISNDPDVRLARIKNRFDPDLDSAESAGYRNLAINLRLDTAETRALGVEIHVCEVQILLLHMAAIKNNEGHKKYILFRNLRGE
;
A
#
# COMPACT_ATOMS: atom_id res chain seq x y z
N ILE A 1 20.67 13.34 -0.67
CA ILE A 1 21.16 13.75 0.67
C ILE A 1 19.99 13.94 1.64
N PHE A 2 19.05 14.87 1.40
CA PHE A 2 17.89 15.10 2.28
C PHE A 2 17.06 13.84 2.59
N HIS A 3 16.75 13.03 1.57
CA HIS A 3 15.98 11.78 1.74
C HIS A 3 16.72 10.72 2.56
N ILE A 4 18.05 10.64 2.41
CA ILE A 4 18.93 9.74 3.17
C ILE A 4 18.99 10.19 4.63
N LEU A 5 19.09 11.51 4.87
CA LEU A 5 19.08 12.08 6.21
C LEU A 5 17.74 11.90 6.92
N LEU A 6 16.62 12.04 6.21
CA LEU A 6 15.28 11.82 6.75
C LEU A 6 15.07 10.34 7.14
N GLN A 7 15.51 9.43 6.28
CA GLN A 7 15.44 8.00 6.55
C GLN A 7 16.33 7.60 7.73
N ALA A 8 17.55 8.14 7.81
CA ALA A 8 18.45 7.93 8.96
C ALA A 8 17.89 8.51 10.26
N LEU A 9 17.24 9.68 10.22
CA LEU A 9 16.58 10.29 11.37
C LEU A 9 15.41 9.46 11.88
N MET A 10 14.60 8.90 10.97
CA MET A 10 13.48 8.03 11.34
C MET A 10 13.97 6.70 11.94
N GLN A 11 15.00 6.09 11.35
CA GLN A 11 15.62 4.88 11.90
C GLN A 11 16.27 5.15 13.27
N ALA A 12 16.97 6.28 13.42
CA ALA A 12 17.58 6.66 14.67
C ALA A 12 16.52 6.94 15.75
N HIS A 13 15.38 7.56 15.41
CA HIS A 13 14.27 7.77 16.34
C HIS A 13 13.65 6.45 16.83
N LEU A 14 13.45 5.49 15.93
CA LEU A 14 12.97 4.16 16.27
C LEU A 14 13.97 3.38 17.14
N LEU A 15 15.28 3.55 16.91
CA LEU A 15 16.34 2.94 17.73
C LEU A 15 16.44 3.59 19.13
N VAL A 16 16.28 4.90 19.28
CA VAL A 16 16.22 5.56 20.61
C VAL A 16 15.10 4.99 21.48
N LEU A 17 13.96 4.64 20.86
CA LEU A 17 12.83 4.06 21.57
C LEU A 17 13.08 2.60 21.99
N ALA A 18 14.05 1.91 21.38
CA ALA A 18 14.31 0.49 21.58
C ALA A 18 15.60 0.20 22.39
N ASP A 19 16.72 0.90 22.11
CA ASP A 19 18.04 0.66 22.71
C ASP A 19 19.02 1.82 22.44
N LYS A 20 19.50 2.45 23.51
CA LYS A 20 20.39 3.62 23.46
C LYS A 20 21.81 3.29 22.96
N GLU A 21 22.36 2.12 23.27
CA GLU A 21 23.74 1.77 22.84
C GLU A 21 23.80 1.52 21.33
N ARG A 22 22.75 0.91 20.77
CA ARG A 22 22.59 0.75 19.32
C ARG A 22 22.40 2.07 18.60
N TYR A 23 21.65 3.00 19.20
CA TYR A 23 21.52 4.36 18.67
C TYR A 23 22.89 5.07 18.57
N ASP A 24 23.70 5.02 19.62
CA ASP A 24 25.00 5.68 19.65
C ASP A 24 25.96 5.10 18.60
N CYS A 25 25.89 3.78 18.33
CA CYS A 25 26.70 3.09 17.32
C CYS A 25 26.33 3.51 15.87
N VAL A 26 25.04 3.50 15.53
CA VAL A 26 24.55 3.90 14.19
C VAL A 26 24.82 5.39 13.94
N TRP A 27 24.66 6.21 14.97
CA TRP A 27 24.89 7.65 14.89
C TRP A 27 26.37 7.97 14.65
N THR A 28 27.28 7.32 15.39
CA THR A 28 28.74 7.50 15.21
C THR A 28 29.20 7.10 13.81
N THR A 29 28.65 6.02 13.27
CA THR A 29 28.97 5.52 11.92
C THR A 29 28.45 6.44 10.82
N THR A 30 27.24 6.99 11.01
CA THR A 30 26.64 7.93 10.05
C THR A 30 27.36 9.27 10.04
N PHE A 31 27.81 9.73 11.21
CA PHE A 31 28.55 10.99 11.37
C PHE A 31 29.96 10.93 10.77
N ALA A 32 30.67 9.79 10.89
CA ALA A 32 31.99 9.59 10.29
C ALA A 32 32.00 9.69 8.75
N ASN A 33 30.83 9.57 8.11
CA ASN A 33 30.68 9.51 6.65
C ASN A 33 30.05 10.77 6.03
N CYS A 34 29.77 11.82 6.80
CA CYS A 34 29.20 13.08 6.29
C CYS A 34 30.22 14.22 6.25
N THR A 35 30.44 14.81 5.07
CA THR A 35 31.47 15.84 4.81
C THR A 35 31.01 17.30 4.93
N GLU A 36 29.73 17.57 5.20
CA GLU A 36 29.21 18.95 5.30
C GLU A 36 28.80 19.33 6.73
N SER A 37 29.54 20.26 7.34
CA SER A 37 29.56 20.47 8.80
C SER A 37 28.46 21.39 9.35
N ILE A 38 28.05 22.46 8.65
CA ILE A 38 27.35 23.58 9.32
C ILE A 38 25.85 23.34 9.54
N ALA A 39 25.13 22.76 8.58
CA ALA A 39 23.70 22.44 8.74
C ALA A 39 23.50 21.29 9.75
N ILE A 40 24.45 20.36 9.80
CA ILE A 40 24.44 19.23 10.73
C ILE A 40 24.67 19.71 12.17
N THR A 41 25.57 20.68 12.41
CA THR A 41 25.81 21.19 13.77
C THR A 41 24.57 21.81 14.40
N ASN A 42 23.80 22.61 13.65
CA ASN A 42 22.57 23.23 14.16
C ASN A 42 21.47 22.19 14.44
N LEU A 43 21.37 21.16 13.60
CA LEU A 43 20.42 20.07 13.81
C LEU A 43 20.82 19.18 15.00
N VAL A 44 22.12 18.94 15.18
CA VAL A 44 22.70 18.20 16.32
C VAL A 44 22.46 18.94 17.63
N GLN A 45 22.61 20.27 17.65
CA GLN A 45 22.33 21.10 18.82
C GLN A 45 20.86 20.97 19.23
N LEU A 46 19.94 21.06 18.27
CA LEU A 46 18.50 20.94 18.49
C LEU A 46 18.09 19.56 19.02
N VAL A 47 18.65 18.49 18.46
CA VAL A 47 18.36 17.11 18.89
C VAL A 47 18.94 16.81 20.27
N ARG A 48 20.14 17.34 20.60
CA ARG A 48 20.71 17.24 21.96
C ARG A 48 19.84 17.96 22.99
N GLU A 49 19.37 19.16 22.69
CA GLU A 49 18.48 19.92 23.58
C GLU A 49 17.16 19.17 23.81
N LEU A 50 16.57 18.58 22.77
CA LEU A 50 15.35 17.78 22.88
C LEU A 50 15.56 16.49 23.67
N SER A 51 16.70 15.80 23.49
CA SER A 51 17.04 14.58 24.24
C SER A 51 17.24 14.85 25.73
N VAL A 52 17.89 15.97 26.10
CA VAL A 52 18.03 16.41 27.50
C VAL A 52 16.67 16.77 28.11
N GLN A 53 15.78 17.40 27.36
CA GLN A 53 14.43 17.74 27.84
C GLN A 53 13.56 16.50 28.07
N LEU A 54 13.65 15.50 27.19
CA LEU A 54 12.88 14.26 27.30
C LEU A 54 13.37 13.33 28.42
N THR A 55 14.67 13.35 28.72
CA THR A 55 15.27 12.53 29.79
C THR A 55 15.09 13.12 31.19
N THR A 56 14.93 14.44 31.32
CA THR A 56 14.88 15.10 32.64
C THR A 56 13.47 15.36 33.17
N ARG A 57 12.40 15.33 32.34
CA ARG A 57 11.02 15.60 32.79
C ARG A 57 9.95 14.82 32.00
N PRO A 58 9.51 13.64 32.48
CA PRO A 58 8.58 12.78 31.73
C PRO A 58 7.13 13.29 31.65
N VAL A 59 6.74 14.38 32.34
CA VAL A 59 5.32 14.76 32.53
C VAL A 59 4.82 15.87 31.57
N GLN A 60 5.59 16.36 30.59
CA GLN A 60 5.11 17.43 29.69
C GLN A 60 5.23 17.15 28.18
N LEU A 61 4.86 15.93 27.76
CA LEU A 61 4.82 15.53 26.35
C LEU A 61 3.90 16.44 25.50
N ASN A 62 2.80 16.94 26.06
CA ASN A 62 1.81 17.74 25.32
C ASN A 62 2.23 19.21 25.12
N ARG A 63 3.10 19.77 25.97
CA ARG A 63 3.66 21.12 25.77
C ARG A 63 4.84 21.12 24.81
N ALA A 64 5.67 20.06 24.84
CA ALA A 64 6.77 19.88 23.90
C ALA A 64 6.27 19.71 22.45
N ARG A 65 5.14 19.00 22.26
CA ARG A 65 4.45 18.88 20.96
C ARG A 65 3.98 20.22 20.40
N GLY A 66 3.45 21.10 21.25
CA GLY A 66 3.06 22.47 20.87
C GLY A 66 4.25 23.35 20.51
N ALA A 67 5.34 23.27 21.27
CA ALA A 67 6.56 24.03 21.00
C ALA A 67 7.27 23.59 19.71
N PHE A 68 7.30 22.28 19.42
CA PHE A 68 7.85 21.73 18.19
C PHE A 68 7.07 22.20 16.95
N ALA A 69 5.73 22.15 17.01
CA ALA A 69 4.88 22.62 15.90
C ALA A 69 5.04 24.12 15.62
N VAL A 70 5.22 24.94 16.67
CA VAL A 70 5.42 26.40 16.54
C VAL A 70 6.81 26.73 15.98
N SER A 71 7.87 26.07 16.46
CA SER A 71 9.24 26.30 15.97
C SER A 71 9.45 25.78 14.54
N PHE A 72 8.84 24.64 14.20
CA PHE A 72 8.86 24.09 12.83
C PHE A 72 8.07 24.97 11.86
N ALA A 73 6.90 25.47 12.26
CA ALA A 73 6.13 26.43 11.46
C ALA A 73 6.85 27.78 11.29
N ALA A 74 7.54 28.28 12.32
CA ALA A 74 8.33 29.51 12.23
C ALA A 74 9.57 29.36 11.33
N PHE A 75 10.22 28.19 11.36
CA PHE A 75 11.31 27.84 10.44
C PHE A 75 10.83 27.77 8.98
N MET A 76 9.64 27.21 8.74
CA MET A 76 9.04 27.15 7.40
C MET A 76 8.51 28.51 6.89
N GLN A 77 8.23 29.47 7.78
CA GLN A 77 7.73 30.81 7.42
C GLN A 77 8.83 31.87 7.25
N GLY A 78 10.10 31.49 7.40
CA GLY A 78 11.25 32.36 7.16
C GLY A 78 11.53 32.58 5.67
N GLY A 79 10.64 33.28 4.96
CA GLY A 79 10.81 33.58 3.53
C GLY A 79 9.87 34.67 3.01
N SER A 80 10.25 35.93 3.19
CA SER A 80 9.70 37.17 2.60
C SER A 80 8.23 37.53 2.91
N GLY A 81 8.04 38.76 3.39
CA GLY A 81 6.76 39.27 3.88
C GLY A 81 5.80 39.75 2.80
N THR A 82 4.53 39.85 3.19
CA THR A 82 3.68 41.04 3.13
C THR A 82 2.36 40.69 3.83
N GLY A 83 1.89 41.59 4.70
CA GLY A 83 0.74 41.32 5.55
C GLY A 83 -0.60 41.43 4.82
N LEU A 84 -1.59 40.66 5.26
CA LEU A 84 -3.00 41.04 5.09
C LEU A 84 -3.92 40.34 6.13
N ARG A 85 -5.05 41.00 6.38
CA ARG A 85 -5.93 40.97 7.55
C ARG A 85 -6.62 39.63 7.88
N ARG A 86 -6.75 39.36 9.18
CA ARG A 86 -7.68 38.36 9.78
C ARG A 86 -9.13 38.85 9.74
N LYS A 87 -10.07 38.00 9.32
CA LYS A 87 -11.49 38.05 9.70
C LYS A 87 -11.96 36.66 10.14
N SER A 88 -12.75 36.64 11.21
CA SER A 88 -13.21 35.47 11.96
C SER A 88 -14.27 34.65 11.22
N VAL A 89 -14.08 33.33 11.15
CA VAL A 89 -15.10 32.35 10.79
C VAL A 89 -15.54 31.62 12.06
N ALA A 90 -16.33 32.30 12.88
CA ALA A 90 -17.04 31.71 14.02
C ALA A 90 -18.54 31.96 13.77
N GLY A 91 -19.25 30.97 13.24
CA GLY A 91 -20.68 31.12 12.95
C GLY A 91 -21.39 30.04 12.12
N ARG A 92 -20.73 28.96 11.68
CA ARG A 92 -21.37 27.92 10.82
C ARG A 92 -21.19 26.49 11.32
N LEU A 93 -21.36 26.26 12.62
CA LEU A 93 -21.28 24.91 13.20
C LEU A 93 -22.45 24.56 14.13
N SER A 94 -23.59 25.26 13.98
CA SER A 94 -24.77 25.06 14.84
C SER A 94 -26.01 24.53 14.11
N ARG A 95 -25.87 23.95 12.92
CA ARG A 95 -27.05 23.57 12.10
C ARG A 95 -27.05 22.16 11.46
N VAL A 96 -26.13 21.28 11.84
CA VAL A 96 -26.06 19.91 11.27
C VAL A 96 -26.45 18.82 12.27
N ILE A 97 -26.59 19.14 13.57
CA ILE A 97 -27.00 18.19 14.61
C ILE A 97 -28.50 18.36 14.90
N SER A 98 -29.37 17.92 13.98
CA SER A 98 -30.81 17.76 14.30
C SER A 98 -31.58 16.78 13.42
N ARG A 99 -30.90 15.88 12.70
CA ARG A 99 -31.60 14.97 11.76
C ARG A 99 -30.89 13.62 11.60
N ALA A 100 -30.84 12.85 12.68
CA ALA A 100 -30.52 11.42 12.62
C ALA A 100 -31.07 10.72 13.87
N SER A 101 -32.39 10.61 13.97
CA SER A 101 -33.09 9.78 14.96
C SER A 101 -34.50 9.49 14.47
N SER A 102 -34.63 8.56 13.52
CA SER A 102 -35.85 7.78 13.29
C SER A 102 -35.62 6.79 12.17
N VAL A 103 -35.75 5.49 12.50
CA VAL A 103 -36.36 4.39 11.73
C VAL A 103 -35.63 3.10 12.09
N ALA A 104 -36.19 2.39 13.06
CA ALA A 104 -35.94 0.99 13.35
C ALA A 104 -37.27 0.36 13.80
N SER A 105 -37.82 -0.54 12.98
CA SER A 105 -38.85 -1.54 13.32
C SER A 105 -39.09 -2.35 12.03
N GLU A 106 -38.63 -3.59 11.93
CA GLU A 106 -39.32 -4.85 12.30
C GLU A 106 -39.79 -5.59 11.04
N SER A 107 -39.31 -6.83 10.84
CA SER A 107 -40.17 -7.99 10.54
C SER A 107 -39.33 -9.27 10.46
N ASP A 108 -39.50 -10.13 11.46
CA ASP A 108 -39.09 -11.54 11.45
C ASP A 108 -40.03 -12.36 10.56
N ASN A 109 -39.47 -13.30 9.78
CA ASN A 109 -40.23 -14.47 9.33
C ASN A 109 -39.30 -15.67 9.09
N HIS A 110 -39.64 -16.79 9.73
CA HIS A 110 -38.96 -18.07 9.67
C HIS A 110 -39.29 -18.85 8.38
N SER A 111 -38.25 -19.28 7.66
CA SER A 111 -38.30 -20.43 6.77
C SER A 111 -36.96 -21.16 6.78
N THR A 112 -36.91 -22.31 7.45
CA THR A 112 -35.75 -23.21 7.49
C THR A 112 -35.65 -23.99 6.17
N SER A 113 -34.97 -23.41 5.19
CA SER A 113 -34.23 -24.16 4.19
C SER A 113 -32.75 -24.08 4.57
N ALA A 114 -32.03 -25.19 4.44
CA ALA A 114 -30.57 -25.22 4.63
C ALA A 114 -29.91 -24.48 3.45
N SER A 115 -30.09 -23.17 3.42
CA SER A 115 -29.25 -22.24 2.67
C SER A 115 -27.89 -22.29 3.37
N ALA A 116 -26.90 -22.88 2.70
CA ALA A 116 -25.52 -22.63 3.08
C ALA A 116 -25.33 -21.12 3.00
N SER A 117 -25.33 -20.45 4.15
CA SER A 117 -25.15 -19.01 4.23
C SER A 117 -23.87 -18.69 3.50
N LEU A 118 -23.97 -17.93 2.40
CA LEU A 118 -22.79 -17.47 1.70
C LEU A 118 -21.88 -16.76 2.73
N PRO A 119 -20.56 -16.98 2.65
CA PRO A 119 -19.64 -16.35 3.59
C PRO A 119 -19.82 -14.82 3.55
N ALA A 120 -19.60 -14.14 4.68
CA ALA A 120 -19.91 -12.72 4.86
C ALA A 120 -19.30 -11.79 3.78
N TRP A 121 -18.26 -12.23 3.09
CA TRP A 121 -17.63 -11.49 1.99
C TRP A 121 -18.40 -11.54 0.66
N ALA A 122 -19.35 -12.45 0.47
CA ALA A 122 -20.10 -12.57 -0.80
C ALA A 122 -20.89 -11.29 -1.11
N GLY A 123 -21.36 -10.56 -0.09
CA GLY A 123 -21.99 -9.26 -0.26
C GLY A 123 -21.04 -8.12 -0.64
N LEU A 124 -19.72 -8.33 -0.58
CA LEU A 124 -18.69 -7.34 -0.93
C LEU A 124 -18.23 -7.42 -2.39
N LEU A 125 -18.75 -8.39 -3.16
CA LEU A 125 -18.39 -8.57 -4.56
C LEU A 125 -18.90 -7.44 -5.46
N ASP A 126 -19.89 -6.66 -5.00
CA ASP A 126 -20.59 -5.67 -5.82
C ASP A 126 -20.81 -4.30 -5.14
N CYS A 127 -20.31 -4.11 -3.91
CA CYS A 127 -20.44 -2.81 -3.24
C CYS A 127 -19.42 -1.80 -3.81
N GLY A 128 -19.92 -0.66 -4.29
CA GLY A 128 -19.09 0.46 -4.73
C GLY A 128 -18.19 0.95 -3.60
N VAL A 129 -16.90 1.12 -3.91
CA VAL A 129 -15.86 1.58 -2.95
C VAL A 129 -16.23 2.91 -2.28
N GLU A 130 -17.02 3.72 -2.98
CA GLU A 130 -17.48 5.04 -2.54
C GLU A 130 -18.17 4.99 -1.17
N GLY A 131 -19.02 4.00 -0.89
CA GLY A 131 -19.73 3.95 0.39
C GLY A 131 -18.81 3.76 1.60
N ILE A 132 -17.69 3.05 1.41
CA ILE A 132 -16.70 2.82 2.45
C ILE A 132 -15.73 3.99 2.51
N LEU A 133 -15.27 4.50 1.36
CA LEU A 133 -14.35 5.64 1.30
C LEU A 133 -14.98 6.93 1.84
N ASN A 134 -16.26 7.18 1.55
CA ASN A 134 -16.97 8.39 1.98
C ASN A 134 -17.15 8.50 3.51
N ASN A 135 -17.02 7.37 4.23
CA ASN A 135 -17.11 7.33 5.69
C ASN A 135 -15.73 7.35 6.37
N LEU A 136 -14.64 7.33 5.60
CA LEU A 136 -13.28 7.45 6.13
C LEU A 136 -12.87 8.91 6.19
N HIS A 137 -11.99 9.24 7.15
CA HIS A 137 -11.36 10.56 7.14
C HIS A 137 -10.66 10.76 5.79
N PRO A 138 -11.05 11.78 5.01
CA PRO A 138 -10.45 11.99 3.71
C PRO A 138 -8.97 12.23 3.88
N VAL A 139 -8.17 11.57 3.04
CA VAL A 139 -6.77 11.91 2.88
C VAL A 139 -6.74 13.20 2.06
N ASP A 140 -6.20 14.27 2.64
CA ASP A 140 -6.31 15.62 2.07
C ASP A 140 -5.19 15.92 1.06
N SER A 141 -4.11 15.13 1.07
CA SER A 141 -2.97 15.34 0.19
C SER A 141 -2.27 14.06 -0.22
N LEU A 142 -1.57 14.11 -1.35
CA LEU A 142 -0.74 12.99 -1.82
C LEU A 142 0.38 12.69 -0.82
N ASP A 143 1.01 13.70 -0.22
CA ASP A 143 2.07 13.52 0.77
C ASP A 143 1.58 12.70 1.98
N GLN A 144 0.40 13.03 2.50
CA GLN A 144 -0.21 12.27 3.60
C GLN A 144 -0.42 10.80 3.20
N LEU A 145 -0.93 10.56 1.99
CA LEU A 145 -1.16 9.21 1.47
C LEU A 145 0.14 8.40 1.39
N TYR A 146 1.24 9.01 0.93
CA TYR A 146 2.55 8.37 0.85
C TYR A 146 3.17 8.12 2.21
N CYS A 147 3.09 9.07 3.14
CA CYS A 147 3.56 8.87 4.50
C CYS A 147 2.86 7.68 5.17
N GLN A 148 1.54 7.57 5.02
CA GLN A 148 0.77 6.43 5.52
C GLN A 148 1.16 5.13 4.82
N ALA A 149 1.30 5.13 3.49
CA ALA A 149 1.66 3.95 2.71
C ALA A 149 3.05 3.39 3.09
N ILE A 150 4.03 4.28 3.28
CA ILE A 150 5.39 3.90 3.69
C ILE A 150 5.38 3.28 5.10
N ALA A 151 4.62 3.86 6.04
CA ALA A 151 4.48 3.32 7.38
C ALA A 151 3.73 1.98 7.41
N LEU A 152 2.72 1.80 6.56
CA LEU A 152 1.94 0.57 6.47
C LEU A 152 2.67 -0.57 5.76
N SER A 153 3.57 -0.27 4.82
CA SER A 153 4.17 -1.26 3.92
C SER A 153 4.82 -2.46 4.64
N PRO A 154 5.63 -2.31 5.70
CA PRO A 154 6.21 -3.44 6.42
C PRO A 154 5.14 -4.34 7.07
N ILE A 155 4.08 -3.74 7.60
CA ILE A 155 2.97 -4.44 8.26
C ILE A 155 2.18 -5.26 7.22
N LEU A 156 1.92 -4.66 6.06
CA LEU A 156 1.26 -5.36 4.94
C LEU A 156 2.10 -6.54 4.45
N ILE A 157 3.42 -6.37 4.32
CA ILE A 157 4.33 -7.45 3.92
C ILE A 157 4.23 -8.61 4.92
N ALA A 158 4.30 -8.35 6.23
CA ALA A 158 4.17 -9.39 7.25
C ALA A 158 2.82 -10.13 7.18
N LYS A 159 1.72 -9.41 6.96
CA LYS A 159 0.39 -10.02 6.75
C LYS A 159 0.34 -10.92 5.52
N VAL A 160 0.85 -10.42 4.40
CA VAL A 160 0.87 -11.13 3.12
C VAL A 160 1.72 -12.39 3.18
N GLN A 161 2.84 -12.36 3.90
CA GLN A 161 3.65 -13.55 4.21
C GLN A 161 2.84 -14.60 4.98
N GLY A 162 2.13 -14.19 6.03
CA GLY A 162 1.25 -15.08 6.81
C GLY A 162 0.15 -15.73 5.96
N TRP A 163 -0.52 -14.95 5.12
CA TRP A 163 -1.57 -15.47 4.22
C TRP A 163 -1.00 -16.41 3.16
N ALA A 164 0.16 -16.08 2.58
CA ALA A 164 0.85 -16.95 1.62
C ALA A 164 1.26 -18.28 2.29
N ASN A 165 1.82 -18.23 3.51
CA ASN A 165 2.16 -19.43 4.27
C ASN A 165 0.95 -20.34 4.49
N ALA A 166 -0.17 -19.77 4.94
CA ALA A 166 -1.38 -20.51 5.27
C ALA A 166 -2.07 -21.13 4.03
N SER A 167 -1.81 -20.62 2.83
CA SER A 167 -2.50 -21.01 1.60
C SER A 167 -1.59 -21.67 0.54
N GLY A 168 -0.30 -21.84 0.83
CA GLY A 168 0.67 -22.34 -0.14
C GLY A 168 0.98 -21.36 -1.28
N GLY A 169 0.88 -20.06 -0.99
CA GLY A 169 1.18 -18.98 -1.93
C GLY A 169 2.68 -18.82 -2.18
N CYS A 170 3.00 -18.20 -3.33
CA CYS A 170 4.37 -17.89 -3.73
C CYS A 170 4.53 -16.42 -4.12
N PHE A 171 5.78 -15.99 -4.22
CA PHE A 171 6.19 -14.64 -4.59
C PHE A 171 7.19 -14.66 -5.74
N CYS A 172 7.34 -13.53 -6.43
CA CYS A 172 8.39 -13.36 -7.43
C CYS A 172 9.76 -13.37 -6.77
N SER A 173 10.71 -14.07 -7.39
CA SER A 173 12.11 -14.08 -7.00
C SER A 173 12.78 -12.76 -7.39
N ALA A 174 13.67 -12.22 -6.56
CA ALA A 174 14.40 -11.00 -6.92
C ALA A 174 15.51 -11.24 -7.95
N ASN A 175 15.99 -12.49 -8.06
CA ASN A 175 17.11 -12.85 -8.94
C ASN A 175 16.76 -12.79 -10.43
N GLU A 176 15.48 -12.80 -10.79
CA GLU A 176 15.07 -12.50 -12.15
C GLU A 176 14.86 -11.00 -12.28
N GLU A 177 15.74 -10.27 -12.98
CA GLU A 177 15.46 -8.93 -13.48
C GLU A 177 14.26 -8.97 -14.44
N LEU A 178 13.03 -9.09 -13.91
CA LEU A 178 11.86 -8.53 -14.58
C LEU A 178 12.10 -7.03 -14.49
N GLU A 179 12.84 -6.48 -15.46
CA GLU A 179 13.04 -5.05 -15.60
C GLU A 179 11.66 -4.40 -15.60
N GLU A 180 11.22 -3.88 -14.44
CA GLU A 180 10.14 -2.91 -14.42
C GLU A 180 10.68 -1.74 -15.22
N VAL A 181 10.30 -1.67 -16.50
CA VAL A 181 10.60 -0.53 -17.35
C VAL A 181 9.85 0.66 -16.75
N GLU A 182 10.43 1.30 -15.74
CA GLU A 182 10.13 2.68 -15.40
C GLU A 182 10.39 3.47 -16.68
N GLN A 183 9.31 3.80 -17.38
CA GLN A 183 9.36 4.57 -18.61
C GLN A 183 9.93 5.95 -18.29
N LYS A 184 11.24 6.11 -18.44
CA LYS A 184 11.83 7.39 -18.83
C LYS A 184 11.49 7.56 -20.30
N GLU A 185 10.46 8.36 -20.57
CA GLU A 185 9.95 8.62 -21.91
C GLU A 185 11.07 9.08 -22.86
N GLY A 186 11.28 8.30 -23.91
CA GLY A 186 11.89 8.73 -25.15
C GLY A 186 11.08 8.09 -26.27
N ALA A 187 10.09 8.83 -26.79
CA ALA A 187 9.23 8.37 -27.88
C ALA A 187 10.08 8.00 -29.10
N LYS A 188 10.28 6.70 -29.33
CA LYS A 188 10.66 6.17 -30.64
C LYS A 188 9.52 5.33 -31.18
N GLU A 189 9.04 5.81 -32.32
CA GLU A 189 8.04 5.24 -33.20
C GLU A 189 8.38 3.77 -33.50
N MET A 190 7.49 2.85 -33.12
CA MET A 190 7.65 1.42 -33.37
C MET A 190 6.52 0.97 -34.29
N GLN A 191 6.84 0.81 -35.57
CA GLN A 191 5.96 0.31 -36.61
C GLN A 191 6.45 -1.09 -37.01
N GLY A 192 5.65 -2.14 -36.75
CA GLY A 192 6.01 -3.48 -37.16
C GLY A 192 5.11 -4.60 -36.63
N CYS A 193 4.29 -5.13 -37.54
CA CYS A 193 3.73 -6.50 -37.63
C CYS A 193 3.06 -7.16 -36.41
N VAL A 194 1.75 -7.40 -36.54
CA VAL A 194 1.00 -8.41 -35.80
C VAL A 194 0.47 -9.45 -36.79
N SER A 195 1.05 -10.64 -36.76
CA SER A 195 0.42 -11.83 -37.35
C SER A 195 0.88 -13.09 -36.62
N ASN A 196 -0.13 -13.88 -36.21
CA ASN A 196 -0.11 -15.28 -35.77
C ASN A 196 0.11 -15.55 -34.27
N ALA A 197 -1.00 -15.70 -33.55
CA ALA A 197 -1.11 -16.56 -32.38
C ALA A 197 -2.20 -17.62 -32.69
N VAL A 198 -1.77 -18.81 -33.11
CA VAL A 198 -2.61 -19.99 -33.33
C VAL A 198 -2.03 -21.12 -32.48
N GLY A 199 -2.86 -21.72 -31.60
CA GLY A 199 -2.67 -23.05 -31.01
C GLY A 199 -2.02 -23.08 -29.62
N CYS A 200 -2.84 -23.07 -28.56
CA CYS A 200 -2.45 -23.41 -27.18
C CYS A 200 -3.11 -24.71 -26.68
N ASP A 201 -3.38 -25.68 -27.57
CA ASP A 201 -4.13 -26.89 -27.19
C ASP A 201 -3.27 -28.06 -26.70
N ASN A 202 -1.95 -27.89 -26.55
CA ASN A 202 -1.05 -28.99 -26.14
C ASN A 202 0.01 -28.54 -25.12
N VAL A 203 -0.39 -27.82 -24.07
CA VAL A 203 0.46 -27.71 -22.87
C VAL A 203 0.24 -28.97 -22.05
N GLN A 204 1.07 -29.99 -22.29
CA GLN A 204 1.12 -31.16 -21.42
C GLN A 204 1.47 -30.68 -20.00
N CYS A 205 0.56 -30.92 -19.06
CA CYS A 205 0.75 -30.66 -17.62
C CYS A 205 1.77 -31.65 -17.04
N GLU A 206 3.03 -31.58 -17.45
CA GLU A 206 4.10 -32.41 -16.90
C GLU A 206 4.64 -31.81 -15.59
N ALA A 207 4.81 -32.69 -14.60
CA ALA A 207 5.26 -32.47 -13.23
C ALA A 207 4.35 -31.62 -12.31
N VAL A 208 3.42 -32.31 -11.63
CA VAL A 208 2.74 -31.84 -10.43
C VAL A 208 3.78 -31.57 -9.34
N GLY A 209 4.31 -30.35 -9.24
CA GLY A 209 5.08 -29.92 -8.06
C GLY A 209 6.12 -28.84 -8.26
N ALA A 210 6.70 -28.70 -9.46
CA ALA A 210 7.72 -27.69 -9.70
C ALA A 210 7.07 -26.31 -9.92
N LEU A 211 7.57 -25.29 -9.22
CA LEU A 211 7.21 -23.90 -9.50
C LEU A 211 7.89 -23.46 -10.81
N PRO A 212 7.26 -22.57 -11.61
CA PRO A 212 7.95 -21.90 -12.69
C PRO A 212 9.21 -21.18 -12.19
N GLU A 213 10.20 -21.03 -13.07
CA GLU A 213 11.36 -20.17 -12.80
C GLU A 213 10.88 -18.76 -12.39
N GLY A 214 11.60 -18.14 -11.46
CA GLY A 214 11.23 -16.80 -10.98
C GLY A 214 10.22 -16.76 -9.86
N PHE A 215 9.77 -17.90 -9.31
CA PHE A 215 8.86 -17.93 -8.16
C PHE A 215 9.40 -18.75 -6.99
N VAL A 216 9.13 -18.27 -5.79
CA VAL A 216 9.51 -18.94 -4.54
C VAL A 216 8.29 -19.07 -3.62
N LYS A 217 8.04 -20.27 -3.10
CA LYS A 217 7.03 -20.48 -2.05
C LYS A 217 7.53 -19.85 -0.77
N TRP A 218 6.63 -19.19 -0.05
CA TRP A 218 7.00 -18.59 1.23
C TRP A 218 7.51 -19.62 2.25
N ALA A 219 6.88 -20.80 2.28
CA ALA A 219 7.24 -21.89 3.18
C ALA A 219 8.66 -22.46 2.93
N ASP A 220 9.24 -22.22 1.75
CA ASP A 220 10.56 -22.73 1.37
C ASP A 220 11.69 -21.73 1.72
N ILE A 221 11.35 -20.53 2.21
CA ILE A 221 12.32 -19.49 2.56
C ILE A 221 12.75 -19.71 4.01
N GLN A 222 14.05 -19.91 4.23
CA GLN A 222 14.63 -20.06 5.58
C GLN A 222 14.74 -18.70 6.29
N GLU A 223 14.68 -18.70 7.63
CA GLU A 223 14.74 -17.48 8.44
C GLU A 223 16.01 -16.64 8.17
N ASP A 224 17.16 -17.29 7.99
CA ASP A 224 18.43 -16.61 7.70
C ASP A 224 18.41 -15.90 6.32
N GLU A 225 17.71 -16.46 5.33
CA GLU A 225 17.58 -15.86 4.00
C GLU A 225 16.68 -14.62 3.99
N LEU A 226 15.83 -14.43 5.01
CA LEU A 226 15.05 -13.21 5.19
C LEU A 226 15.94 -12.04 5.63
N LEU A 227 17.00 -12.32 6.38
CA LEU A 227 17.94 -11.33 6.90
C LEU A 227 18.99 -10.92 5.85
N GLU A 228 19.35 -11.82 4.94
CA GLU A 228 20.44 -11.63 3.97
C GLU A 228 20.05 -10.98 2.62
N GLY A 229 18.83 -10.46 2.49
CA GLY A 229 18.54 -9.50 1.42
C GLY A 229 17.92 -10.08 0.15
N GLY A 230 16.70 -10.58 0.28
CA GLY A 230 15.72 -10.36 -0.78
C GLY A 230 15.65 -11.43 -1.84
N ARG A 231 15.40 -12.68 -1.47
CA ARG A 231 14.87 -13.64 -2.45
C ARG A 231 13.52 -13.24 -3.00
N VAL A 232 12.72 -12.50 -2.23
CA VAL A 232 11.40 -12.05 -2.66
C VAL A 232 11.48 -10.63 -3.20
N ARG A 233 10.95 -10.43 -4.41
CA ARG A 233 10.63 -9.11 -4.94
C ARG A 233 9.30 -8.63 -4.35
N TRP A 234 9.40 -7.71 -3.39
CA TRP A 234 8.24 -6.98 -2.88
C TRP A 234 7.83 -5.87 -3.85
N ALA A 235 6.54 -5.58 -3.92
CA ALA A 235 6.07 -4.44 -4.69
C ALA A 235 6.51 -3.15 -4.00
N ASN A 236 7.12 -2.25 -4.79
CA ASN A 236 7.41 -0.90 -4.34
C ASN A 236 6.11 -0.10 -4.12
N VAL A 237 6.20 0.90 -3.25
CA VAL A 237 5.17 1.95 -3.19
C VAL A 237 5.04 2.57 -4.58
N LYS A 238 3.80 2.77 -5.06
CA LYS A 238 3.56 3.35 -6.38
C LYS A 238 4.37 4.65 -6.55
N SER A 239 4.96 4.91 -7.72
CA SER A 239 5.64 6.19 -7.98
C SER A 239 4.68 7.39 -7.95
N VAL A 240 5.19 8.54 -7.52
CA VAL A 240 4.41 9.78 -7.36
C VAL A 240 3.82 10.21 -8.70
N GLU A 241 4.61 10.15 -9.76
CA GLU A 241 4.23 10.50 -11.13
C GLU A 241 3.03 9.66 -11.59
N ARG A 242 3.09 8.33 -11.35
CA ARG A 242 2.01 7.42 -11.73
C ARG A 242 0.75 7.66 -10.91
N SER A 243 0.89 8.06 -9.65
CA SER A 243 -0.24 8.41 -8.78
C SER A 243 -0.92 9.69 -9.24
N ILE A 244 -0.16 10.72 -9.62
CA ILE A 244 -0.67 11.97 -10.18
C ILE A 244 -1.42 11.70 -11.49
N GLU A 245 -0.82 10.93 -12.40
CA GLU A 245 -1.44 10.56 -13.67
C GLU A 245 -2.77 9.84 -13.44
N LYS A 246 -2.78 8.83 -12.57
CA LYS A 246 -3.98 8.04 -12.26
C LYS A 246 -5.07 8.89 -11.61
N SER A 247 -4.74 9.70 -10.61
CA SER A 247 -5.73 10.56 -9.94
C SER A 247 -6.32 11.60 -10.89
N THR A 248 -5.49 12.19 -11.75
CA THR A 248 -5.95 13.18 -12.73
C THR A 248 -6.88 12.56 -13.77
N ARG A 249 -6.54 11.37 -14.30
CA ARG A 249 -7.29 10.72 -15.38
C ARG A 249 -8.57 10.04 -14.89
N SER A 250 -8.51 9.35 -13.75
CA SER A 250 -9.60 8.46 -13.31
C SER A 250 -10.45 9.05 -12.20
N TYR A 251 -9.92 9.98 -11.39
CA TYR A 251 -10.54 10.39 -10.13
C TYR A 251 -10.73 11.91 -9.99
N GLY A 252 -10.65 12.66 -11.10
CA GLY A 252 -10.88 14.11 -11.05
C GLY A 252 -9.92 14.87 -10.12
N LYS A 253 -8.69 14.37 -9.96
CA LYS A 253 -7.66 14.87 -9.02
C LYS A 253 -7.97 14.62 -7.54
N ASP A 254 -8.98 13.82 -7.22
CA ASP A 254 -9.20 13.34 -5.87
C ASP A 254 -8.21 12.21 -5.56
N VAL A 255 -7.32 12.45 -4.61
CA VAL A 255 -6.29 11.50 -4.21
C VAL A 255 -6.81 10.46 -3.22
N SER A 256 -7.98 10.69 -2.59
CA SER A 256 -8.57 9.74 -1.64
C SER A 256 -9.01 8.42 -2.31
N HIS A 257 -9.20 8.42 -3.63
CA HIS A 257 -9.51 7.25 -4.44
C HIS A 257 -8.28 6.43 -4.88
N LEU A 258 -7.05 6.86 -4.54
CA LEU A 258 -5.81 6.12 -4.80
C LEU A 258 -5.60 5.01 -3.77
N VAL A 259 -6.33 3.91 -3.93
CA VAL A 259 -6.36 2.77 -3.00
C VAL A 259 -5.26 1.71 -3.22
N ASP A 260 -4.28 2.01 -4.08
CA ASP A 260 -3.24 1.08 -4.51
C ASP A 260 -1.82 1.68 -4.43
N ILE A 261 -1.61 2.67 -3.55
CA ILE A 261 -0.27 3.23 -3.28
C ILE A 261 0.62 2.22 -2.56
N CYS A 262 0.11 1.64 -1.46
CA CYS A 262 0.68 0.47 -0.80
C CYS A 262 -0.01 -0.78 -1.36
N ARG A 263 0.75 -1.70 -1.96
CA ARG A 263 0.18 -2.91 -2.57
C ARG A 263 1.14 -4.09 -2.51
N GLN A 264 0.61 -5.31 -2.54
CA GLN A 264 1.40 -6.55 -2.65
C GLN A 264 0.69 -7.57 -3.55
N SER A 265 1.41 -8.61 -3.98
CA SER A 265 0.86 -9.68 -4.82
C SER A 265 1.20 -11.06 -4.25
N ILE A 266 0.27 -12.00 -4.36
CA ILE A 266 0.45 -13.42 -4.03
C ILE A 266 0.08 -14.26 -5.24
N TYR A 267 0.92 -15.25 -5.57
CA TYR A 267 0.75 -16.09 -6.75
C TYR A 267 0.40 -17.53 -6.35
N PHE A 268 -0.44 -18.17 -7.16
CA PHE A 268 -0.90 -19.54 -6.94
C PHE A 268 -0.86 -20.38 -8.22
N SER A 269 -0.56 -21.66 -8.10
CA SER A 269 -0.63 -22.61 -9.21
C SER A 269 -2.07 -23.03 -9.55
N SER A 270 -3.02 -22.83 -8.62
CA SER A 270 -4.40 -23.30 -8.77
C SER A 270 -5.42 -22.31 -8.20
N VAL A 271 -6.65 -22.36 -8.74
CA VAL A 271 -7.80 -21.60 -8.24
C VAL A 271 -8.16 -22.02 -6.80
N ALA A 272 -7.94 -23.28 -6.43
CA ALA A 272 -8.14 -23.74 -5.06
C ALA A 272 -7.22 -22.99 -4.07
N GLY A 273 -5.96 -22.74 -4.43
CA GLY A 273 -5.04 -21.92 -3.63
C GLY A 273 -5.50 -20.46 -3.51
N VAL A 274 -6.01 -19.88 -4.60
CA VAL A 274 -6.62 -18.54 -4.60
C VAL A 274 -7.80 -18.47 -3.62
N ALA A 275 -8.70 -19.45 -3.66
CA ALA A 275 -9.86 -19.52 -2.77
C ALA A 275 -9.44 -19.70 -1.30
N ALA A 276 -8.45 -20.56 -1.02
CA ALA A 276 -7.89 -20.74 0.32
C ALA A 276 -7.27 -19.44 0.86
N CYS A 277 -6.54 -18.71 0.03
CA CYS A 277 -5.95 -17.42 0.41
C CYS A 277 -7.02 -16.36 0.71
N LEU A 278 -8.05 -16.25 -0.13
CA LEU A 278 -9.17 -15.34 0.12
C LEU A 278 -9.90 -15.68 1.42
N ALA A 279 -10.09 -16.96 1.73
CA ALA A 279 -10.67 -17.40 3.00
C ALA A 279 -9.79 -16.99 4.19
N SER A 280 -8.46 -17.17 4.09
CA SER A 280 -7.51 -16.73 5.12
C SER A 280 -7.57 -15.22 5.36
N ILE A 281 -7.61 -14.41 4.30
CA ILE A 281 -7.74 -12.94 4.42
C ILE A 281 -9.09 -12.56 5.04
N SER A 282 -10.18 -13.21 4.62
CA SER A 282 -11.53 -12.89 5.10
C SER A 282 -11.75 -13.26 6.57
N ASN A 283 -11.04 -14.28 7.05
CA ASN A 283 -11.11 -14.73 8.44
C ASN A 283 -10.07 -14.05 9.35
N ASP A 284 -9.22 -13.19 8.81
CA ASP A 284 -8.21 -12.47 9.60
C ASP A 284 -8.88 -11.36 10.43
N PRO A 285 -8.82 -11.42 11.78
CA PRO A 285 -9.52 -10.49 12.65
C PRO A 285 -8.99 -9.05 12.55
N ASP A 286 -7.77 -8.86 12.05
CA ASP A 286 -7.17 -7.55 11.87
C ASP A 286 -7.50 -6.94 10.49
N VAL A 287 -8.21 -7.66 9.62
CA VAL A 287 -8.54 -7.18 8.28
C VAL A 287 -9.93 -6.56 8.26
N ARG A 288 -10.05 -5.44 7.56
CA ARG A 288 -11.34 -4.86 7.15
C ARG A 288 -11.37 -4.78 5.64
N LEU A 289 -12.15 -5.65 5.01
CA LEU A 289 -12.33 -5.65 3.56
C LEU A 289 -13.09 -4.40 3.12
N ALA A 290 -12.54 -3.69 2.13
CA ALA A 290 -13.17 -2.50 1.54
C ALA A 290 -13.77 -2.81 0.17
N ARG A 291 -13.09 -3.61 -0.66
CA ARG A 291 -13.58 -3.99 -1.99
C ARG A 291 -12.93 -5.29 -2.43
N ILE A 292 -13.68 -6.12 -3.15
CA ILE A 292 -13.12 -7.23 -3.92
C ILE A 292 -13.48 -7.02 -5.38
N LYS A 293 -12.46 -6.92 -6.25
CA LYS A 293 -12.64 -6.97 -7.71
C LYS A 293 -12.28 -8.37 -8.19
N ASN A 294 -13.30 -9.21 -8.34
CA ASN A 294 -13.16 -10.56 -8.86
C ASN A 294 -13.10 -10.55 -10.39
N ARG A 295 -11.91 -10.70 -10.96
CA ARG A 295 -11.76 -10.88 -12.40
C ARG A 295 -11.63 -12.33 -12.82
N PHE A 296 -11.85 -13.30 -11.93
CA PHE A 296 -11.98 -14.71 -12.30
C PHE A 296 -13.43 -15.09 -12.62
N ASP A 297 -14.36 -14.16 -12.46
CA ASP A 297 -15.77 -14.37 -12.81
C ASP A 297 -15.90 -14.78 -14.29
N PRO A 298 -16.51 -15.94 -14.60
CA PRO A 298 -16.69 -16.39 -15.99
C PRO A 298 -17.58 -15.44 -16.80
N ASP A 299 -18.44 -14.65 -16.14
CA ASP A 299 -19.33 -13.70 -16.80
C ASP A 299 -18.66 -12.35 -17.07
N LEU A 300 -17.42 -12.13 -16.57
CA LEU A 300 -16.66 -10.91 -16.86
C LEU A 300 -16.15 -10.93 -18.31
N ASP A 301 -16.50 -9.90 -19.07
CA ASP A 301 -15.95 -9.70 -20.42
C ASP A 301 -14.41 -9.61 -20.40
N SER A 302 -13.76 -10.59 -21.02
CA SER A 302 -12.30 -10.65 -21.13
C SER A 302 -11.71 -9.51 -21.94
N ALA A 303 -12.47 -8.93 -22.88
CA ALA A 303 -12.00 -7.82 -23.70
C ALA A 303 -11.74 -6.57 -22.85
N GLU A 304 -12.45 -6.39 -21.73
CA GLU A 304 -12.25 -5.24 -20.86
C GLU A 304 -10.89 -5.22 -20.18
N SER A 305 -10.31 -6.40 -19.94
CA SER A 305 -9.02 -6.57 -19.26
C SER A 305 -7.90 -7.05 -20.17
N ALA A 306 -8.12 -7.06 -21.50
CA ALA A 306 -7.21 -7.66 -22.46
C ALA A 306 -6.85 -9.12 -22.09
N GLY A 307 -7.83 -9.88 -21.60
CA GLY A 307 -7.67 -11.26 -21.15
C GLY A 307 -7.07 -11.41 -19.75
N TYR A 308 -6.68 -10.33 -19.08
CA TYR A 308 -6.08 -10.41 -17.74
C TYR A 308 -7.09 -10.86 -16.69
N ARG A 309 -6.69 -11.84 -15.85
CA ARG A 309 -7.53 -12.43 -14.79
C ARG A 309 -6.76 -12.40 -13.46
N ASN A 310 -7.35 -11.76 -12.45
CA ASN A 310 -6.84 -11.73 -11.08
C ASN A 310 -7.97 -11.41 -10.10
N LEU A 311 -7.67 -11.55 -8.80
CA LEU A 311 -8.50 -11.03 -7.73
C LEU A 311 -7.75 -9.84 -7.11
N ALA A 312 -8.34 -8.65 -7.13
CA ALA A 312 -7.76 -7.48 -6.45
C ALA A 312 -8.62 -7.13 -5.24
N ILE A 313 -8.00 -7.08 -4.07
CA ILE A 313 -8.66 -6.88 -2.78
C ILE A 313 -8.16 -5.56 -2.21
N ASN A 314 -9.06 -4.60 -2.00
CA ASN A 314 -8.78 -3.40 -1.23
C ASN A 314 -9.18 -3.66 0.21
N LEU A 315 -8.26 -3.43 1.14
CA LEU A 315 -8.46 -3.72 2.56
C LEU A 315 -7.75 -2.70 3.44
N ARG A 316 -8.11 -2.69 4.72
CA ARG A 316 -7.40 -1.98 5.80
C ARG A 316 -6.91 -2.98 6.83
N LEU A 317 -5.82 -2.61 7.49
CA LEU A 317 -5.25 -3.36 8.61
C LEU A 317 -5.55 -2.62 9.91
N ASP A 318 -6.40 -3.19 10.75
CA ASP A 318 -6.85 -2.67 12.05
C ASP A 318 -6.15 -3.45 13.19
N THR A 319 -4.81 -3.36 13.22
CA THR A 319 -3.97 -3.95 14.26
C THR A 319 -3.71 -2.92 15.37
N ALA A 320 -3.18 -3.37 16.51
CA ALA A 320 -2.68 -2.45 17.53
C ALA A 320 -1.56 -1.54 17.00
N GLU A 321 -0.70 -2.07 16.12
CA GLU A 321 0.43 -1.36 15.53
C GLU A 321 -0.02 -0.27 14.54
N THR A 322 -0.96 -0.57 13.64
CA THR A 322 -1.46 0.44 12.68
C THR A 322 -2.20 1.57 13.39
N ARG A 323 -2.94 1.27 14.47
CA ARG A 323 -3.58 2.27 15.33
C ARG A 323 -2.55 3.14 16.07
N ALA A 324 -1.47 2.55 16.55
CA ALA A 324 -0.41 3.30 17.23
C ALA A 324 0.31 4.28 16.26
N LEU A 325 0.40 3.91 14.98
CA LEU A 325 0.97 4.74 13.92
C LEU A 325 -0.04 5.73 13.31
N GLY A 326 -1.34 5.59 13.58
CA GLY A 326 -2.41 6.40 12.98
C GLY A 326 -2.61 6.12 11.48
N VAL A 327 -2.36 4.88 11.05
CA VAL A 327 -2.46 4.44 9.64
C VAL A 327 -3.49 3.32 9.43
N GLU A 328 -4.26 2.96 10.45
CA GLU A 328 -5.29 1.91 10.40
C GLU A 328 -6.42 2.18 9.41
N ILE A 329 -6.59 3.45 9.03
CA ILE A 329 -7.59 3.87 8.03
C ILE A 329 -7.07 3.79 6.59
N HIS A 330 -5.76 3.62 6.39
CA HIS A 330 -5.16 3.59 5.05
C HIS A 330 -5.56 2.31 4.31
N VAL A 331 -6.06 2.47 3.10
CA VAL A 331 -6.46 1.35 2.23
C VAL A 331 -5.25 0.91 1.41
N CYS A 332 -4.92 -0.38 1.50
CA CYS A 332 -3.92 -1.02 0.64
C CYS A 332 -4.58 -2.03 -0.30
N GLU A 333 -3.82 -2.47 -1.30
CA GLU A 333 -4.27 -3.45 -2.30
C GLU A 333 -3.48 -4.76 -2.20
N VAL A 334 -4.18 -5.89 -2.17
CA VAL A 334 -3.59 -7.22 -2.32
C VAL A 334 -4.11 -7.81 -3.62
N GLN A 335 -3.20 -8.15 -4.52
CA GLN A 335 -3.54 -8.85 -5.76
C GLN A 335 -3.26 -10.34 -5.58
N ILE A 336 -4.22 -11.19 -5.93
CA ILE A 336 -4.07 -12.64 -5.98
C ILE A 336 -4.14 -13.08 -7.43
N LEU A 337 -3.09 -13.75 -7.90
CA LEU A 337 -2.91 -14.12 -9.30
C LEU A 337 -2.64 -15.61 -9.45
N LEU A 338 -2.96 -16.14 -10.62
CA LEU A 338 -2.50 -17.45 -11.03
C LEU A 338 -1.12 -17.33 -11.67
N LEU A 339 -0.24 -18.31 -11.43
CA LEU A 339 1.12 -18.33 -11.97
C LEU A 339 1.15 -18.23 -13.50
N HIS A 340 0.21 -18.88 -14.18
CA HIS A 340 0.09 -18.78 -15.64
C HIS A 340 -0.27 -17.35 -16.10
N MET A 341 -1.02 -16.58 -15.30
CA MET A 341 -1.31 -15.18 -15.60
C MET A 341 -0.09 -14.29 -15.37
N ALA A 342 0.73 -14.63 -14.37
CA ALA A 342 1.99 -13.93 -14.12
C ALA A 342 2.99 -14.12 -15.28
N ALA A 343 3.06 -15.32 -15.86
CA ALA A 343 3.89 -15.60 -17.03
C ALA A 343 3.51 -14.75 -18.26
N ILE A 344 2.22 -14.43 -18.43
CA ILE A 344 1.73 -13.55 -19.50
C ILE A 344 2.04 -12.07 -19.19
N LYS A 345 2.19 -11.72 -17.91
CA LYS A 345 2.52 -10.36 -17.43
C LYS A 345 4.01 -10.02 -17.62
N ASN A 346 4.65 -10.58 -18.64
CA ASN A 346 6.00 -10.18 -19.02
C ASN A 346 6.01 -8.73 -19.55
N ASN A 347 7.21 -8.20 -19.77
CA ASN A 347 7.40 -6.81 -20.20
C ASN A 347 6.67 -6.47 -21.50
N GLU A 348 6.52 -7.42 -22.43
CA GLU A 348 5.76 -7.22 -23.65
C GLU A 348 4.24 -7.18 -23.39
N GLY A 349 3.73 -8.09 -22.57
CA GLY A 349 2.34 -8.13 -22.14
C GLY A 349 1.93 -6.83 -21.43
N HIS A 350 2.80 -6.31 -20.55
CA HIS A 350 2.56 -5.04 -19.89
C HIS A 350 2.53 -3.86 -20.86
N LYS A 351 3.47 -3.80 -21.82
CA LYS A 351 3.47 -2.77 -22.88
C LYS A 351 2.21 -2.82 -23.74
N LYS A 352 1.78 -4.01 -24.16
CA LYS A 352 0.53 -4.21 -24.91
C LYS A 352 -0.69 -3.75 -24.11
N TYR A 353 -0.74 -4.08 -22.82
CA TYR A 353 -1.79 -3.62 -21.92
C TYR A 353 -1.81 -2.09 -21.78
N ILE A 354 -0.66 -1.45 -21.59
CA ILE A 354 -0.57 0.02 -21.52
C ILE A 354 -1.09 0.65 -22.80
N LEU A 355 -0.69 0.12 -23.97
CA LEU A 355 -1.14 0.61 -25.27
C LEU A 355 -2.67 0.48 -25.41
N PHE A 356 -3.22 -0.71 -25.12
CA PHE A 356 -4.65 -0.97 -25.14
C PHE A 356 -5.43 -0.01 -24.23
N ARG A 357 -4.95 0.18 -22.99
CA ARG A 357 -5.58 1.08 -22.02
C ARG A 357 -5.54 2.54 -22.49
N ASN A 358 -4.39 3.00 -22.98
CA ASN A 358 -4.24 4.37 -23.47
C ASN A 358 -5.14 4.65 -24.69
N LEU A 359 -5.34 3.66 -25.57
CA LEU A 359 -6.26 3.78 -26.71
C LEU A 359 -7.74 3.94 -26.27
N ARG A 360 -8.11 3.41 -25.10
CA ARG A 360 -9.45 3.58 -24.51
C ARG A 360 -9.65 4.93 -23.80
N GLY A 361 -8.59 5.72 -23.64
CA GLY A 361 -8.62 6.97 -22.89
C GLY A 361 -8.60 6.79 -21.37
N GLU A 362 -8.39 5.57 -20.87
CA GLU A 362 -8.37 5.22 -19.43
C GLU A 362 -7.05 5.49 -18.71
#